data_AF-A0A2M6UPA2-F1
#
_entry.id   AF-A0A2M6UPA2-F1
#
_cell.length_a   1.000
_cell.length_b   1.000
_cell.length_c   1.000
_cell.angle_alpha   90.00
_cell.angle_beta   90.00
_cell.angle_gamma   90.00
#
_symmetry.space_group_name_H-M   'P 1'
#
loop_
_entity.id
_entity.type
_entity.pdbx_description
1 polymer ?
#
loop_
_entity_poly.entity_id
_entity_poly.type
_entity_poly.pdbx_seq_one_letter_code
_entity_poly.pdbx_strand_id
1 'polypeptide(L)'
;MAKQQAAAGNVTVANRHSEFDSRYRFFRDLADRSYRTAERKPRAKPAKAKPDSLSPVLAEFARGWNQTMRARTQGFYHSTAMVDAYFSRLEHNLVLLRAFSGKPLLEGELTAYLSKLWDEKLKALVDVDEPAMQKLYSDLKRIKERVRNPFAHGGVENDGGSLFVHIPTVGALPANFTQIRNSVRFNFIPVEKDDHGAACAVFDEFDEAMRNGPLSSAHDFIEASVDPVYSADQIALYKRLCEGTTQERKEWIMHWSYEQDRHDNMDY
;
A
#
# COMPACT_ATOMS: atom_id res chain seq x y z
N MET A 1 -11.59 30.43 12.05
CA MET A 1 -12.61 29.92 11.11
C MET A 1 -12.33 28.50 10.62
N ALA A 2 -11.32 28.21 9.78
CA ALA A 2 -11.11 26.85 9.24
C ALA A 2 -10.91 25.76 10.31
N LYS A 3 -10.06 25.99 11.33
CA LYS A 3 -9.87 25.05 12.45
C LYS A 3 -11.14 24.82 13.28
N GLN A 4 -11.98 25.84 13.42
CA GLN A 4 -13.27 25.73 14.14
C GLN A 4 -14.28 24.92 13.33
N GLN A 5 -14.37 25.13 12.01
CA GLN A 5 -15.23 24.32 11.14
C GLN A 5 -14.76 22.86 11.09
N ALA A 6 -13.45 22.62 11.08
CA ALA A 6 -12.88 21.28 11.19
C ALA A 6 -13.17 20.60 12.54
N ALA A 7 -13.09 21.34 13.65
CA ALA A 7 -13.46 20.82 14.96
C ALA A 7 -14.96 20.47 15.06
N ALA A 8 -15.81 21.27 14.39
CA ALA A 8 -17.26 21.05 14.30
C ALA A 8 -17.67 19.98 13.27
N GLY A 9 -16.72 19.36 12.54
CA GLY A 9 -17.01 18.34 11.53
C GLY A 9 -17.58 18.89 10.21
N ASN A 10 -17.66 20.21 10.03
CA ASN A 10 -18.11 20.85 8.80
C ASN A 10 -17.00 20.84 7.73
N VAL A 11 -16.59 19.65 7.33
CA VAL A 11 -15.49 19.40 6.39
C VAL A 11 -15.92 18.31 5.42
N THR A 12 -15.58 18.53 4.16
CA THR A 12 -15.60 17.52 3.12
C THR A 12 -14.16 17.06 2.88
N VAL A 13 -13.94 15.74 2.77
CA VAL A 13 -12.65 15.19 2.36
C VAL A 13 -12.81 14.65 0.95
N ALA A 14 -12.03 15.16 0.00
CA ALA A 14 -12.05 14.69 -1.37
C ALA A 14 -11.66 13.21 -1.47
N ASN A 15 -12.46 12.43 -2.17
CA ASN A 15 -12.24 11.02 -2.40
C ASN A 15 -11.22 10.80 -3.52
N ARG A 16 -9.94 10.77 -3.13
CA ARG A 16 -8.80 10.46 -4.01
C ARG A 16 -8.48 8.96 -4.07
N HIS A 17 -9.44 8.08 -3.77
CA HIS A 17 -9.22 6.63 -3.80
C HIS A 17 -8.63 6.16 -5.13
N SER A 18 -9.25 6.57 -6.25
CA SER A 18 -8.85 6.17 -7.61
C SER A 18 -7.41 6.57 -7.94
N GLU A 19 -6.95 7.73 -7.49
CA GLU A 19 -5.57 8.20 -7.67
C GLU A 19 -4.58 7.32 -6.91
N PHE A 20 -4.84 7.07 -5.62
CA PHE A 20 -3.96 6.24 -4.80
C PHE A 20 -3.96 4.77 -5.25
N ASP A 21 -5.12 4.25 -5.68
CA ASP A 21 -5.25 2.92 -6.28
C ASP A 21 -4.46 2.79 -7.58
N SER A 22 -4.59 3.78 -8.47
CA SER A 22 -3.82 3.81 -9.72
C SER A 22 -2.32 3.79 -9.48
N ARG A 23 -1.83 4.56 -8.48
CA ARG A 23 -0.41 4.56 -8.09
C ARG A 23 0.04 3.20 -7.56
N TYR A 24 -0.76 2.57 -6.70
CA TYR A 24 -0.47 1.21 -6.19
C TYR A 24 -0.39 0.20 -7.34
N ARG A 25 -1.39 0.16 -8.21
CA ARG A 25 -1.45 -0.78 -9.35
C ARG A 25 -0.30 -0.55 -10.34
N PHE A 26 0.06 0.71 -10.58
CA PHE A 26 1.19 1.06 -11.44
C PHE A 26 2.50 0.44 -10.94
N PHE A 27 2.84 0.63 -9.67
CA PHE A 27 4.07 0.05 -9.11
C PHE A 27 4.02 -1.47 -8.99
N ARG A 28 2.86 -2.03 -8.65
CA ARG A 28 2.66 -3.50 -8.65
C ARG A 28 2.97 -4.11 -10.02
N ASP A 29 2.41 -3.54 -11.09
CA ASP A 29 2.63 -4.03 -12.45
C ASP A 29 4.10 -3.87 -12.89
N LEU A 30 4.76 -2.75 -12.53
CA LEU A 30 6.19 -2.58 -12.80
C LEU A 30 7.06 -3.61 -12.06
N ALA A 31 6.74 -3.90 -10.80
CA ALA A 31 7.43 -4.93 -10.01
C ALA A 31 7.24 -6.32 -10.63
N ASP A 32 6.00 -6.68 -10.94
CA ASP A 32 5.65 -7.94 -11.63
C ASP A 32 6.44 -8.12 -12.93
N ARG A 33 6.45 -7.09 -13.80
CA ARG A 33 7.18 -7.13 -15.07
C ARG A 33 8.68 -7.27 -14.87
N SER A 34 9.23 -6.61 -13.85
CA SER A 34 10.66 -6.66 -13.54
C SER A 34 11.08 -8.04 -13.04
N TYR A 35 10.34 -8.64 -12.11
CA TYR A 35 10.61 -9.99 -11.64
C TYR A 35 10.38 -11.05 -12.73
N ARG A 36 9.32 -10.93 -13.55
CA ARG A 36 9.14 -11.80 -14.73
C ARG A 36 10.32 -11.68 -15.70
N THR A 37 10.87 -10.49 -15.88
CA THR A 37 12.05 -10.27 -16.75
C THR A 37 13.31 -10.91 -16.17
N ALA A 38 13.49 -10.88 -14.85
CA ALA A 38 14.62 -11.50 -14.17
C ALA A 38 14.66 -13.04 -14.34
N GLU A 39 13.49 -13.68 -14.49
CA GLU A 39 13.36 -15.12 -14.68
C GLU A 39 13.52 -15.57 -16.14
N ARG A 40 13.41 -14.65 -17.10
CA ARG A 40 13.55 -15.00 -18.51
C ARG A 40 15.01 -15.31 -18.82
N LYS A 41 15.24 -16.44 -19.49
CA LYS A 41 16.56 -16.75 -20.07
C LYS A 41 16.96 -15.63 -21.03
N PRO A 42 18.19 -15.11 -20.95
CA PRO A 42 18.68 -14.11 -21.89
C PRO A 42 18.53 -14.64 -23.32
N ARG A 43 17.97 -13.83 -24.22
CA ARG A 43 17.98 -14.18 -25.66
C ARG A 43 19.42 -14.17 -26.14
N ALA A 44 19.94 -15.34 -26.53
CA ALA A 44 21.22 -15.47 -27.21
C ALA A 44 21.18 -14.56 -28.46
N LYS A 45 21.93 -13.46 -28.43
CA LYS A 45 22.25 -12.68 -29.63
C LYS A 45 23.66 -13.10 -30.03
N PRO A 46 23.89 -13.50 -31.30
CA PRO A 46 25.23 -13.86 -31.75
C PRO A 46 26.15 -12.65 -31.54
N ALA A 47 27.14 -12.81 -30.67
CA ALA A 47 28.12 -11.76 -30.41
C ALA A 47 29.04 -11.63 -31.63
N LYS A 48 29.11 -10.43 -32.23
CA LYS A 48 30.22 -10.09 -33.11
C LYS A 48 31.47 -9.99 -32.23
N ALA A 49 32.38 -10.95 -32.34
CA ALA A 49 33.61 -10.99 -31.57
C ALA A 49 34.45 -9.74 -31.85
N LYS A 50 34.83 -9.00 -30.81
CA LYS A 50 35.93 -8.04 -30.88
C LYS A 50 37.23 -8.77 -30.47
N PRO A 51 38.38 -8.48 -31.09
CA PRO A 51 39.59 -9.29 -30.94
C PRO A 51 40.19 -9.32 -29.52
N ASP A 52 39.85 -8.36 -28.65
CA ASP A 52 40.51 -8.16 -27.34
C ASP A 52 39.63 -8.42 -26.11
N SER A 53 38.52 -9.16 -26.22
CA SER A 53 37.64 -9.40 -25.06
C SER A 53 37.78 -10.80 -24.46
N LEU A 54 37.59 -10.90 -23.12
CA LEU A 54 37.25 -12.12 -22.38
C LEU A 54 36.41 -13.07 -23.25
N SER A 55 36.65 -14.39 -23.13
CA SER A 55 36.05 -15.39 -24.03
C SER A 55 34.57 -15.08 -24.33
N PRO A 56 34.10 -15.19 -25.59
CA PRO A 56 32.73 -14.82 -25.98
C PRO A 56 31.65 -15.41 -25.07
N VAL A 57 31.92 -16.59 -24.50
CA VAL A 57 31.12 -17.30 -23.50
C VAL A 57 31.04 -16.55 -22.16
N LEU A 58 32.19 -16.09 -21.62
CA LEU A 58 32.23 -15.28 -20.40
C LEU A 58 31.50 -13.93 -20.58
N ALA A 59 31.64 -13.31 -21.75
CA ALA A 59 30.94 -12.06 -22.05
C ALA A 59 29.42 -12.23 -22.17
N GLU A 60 28.94 -13.34 -22.73
CA GLU A 60 27.51 -13.66 -22.80
C GLU A 60 26.94 -14.00 -21.42
N PHE A 61 27.67 -14.78 -20.62
CA PHE A 61 27.32 -15.07 -19.23
C PHE A 61 27.21 -13.79 -18.39
N ALA A 62 28.21 -12.91 -18.45
CA ALA A 62 28.22 -11.64 -17.72
C ALA A 62 27.07 -10.71 -18.14
N ARG A 63 26.72 -10.67 -19.45
CA ARG A 63 25.56 -9.90 -19.93
C ARG A 63 24.24 -10.44 -19.39
N GLY A 64 24.06 -11.77 -19.42
CA GLY A 64 22.88 -12.43 -18.85
C GLY A 64 22.74 -12.15 -17.36
N TRP A 65 23.83 -12.31 -16.61
CA TRP A 65 23.88 -12.03 -15.18
C TRP A 65 23.53 -10.56 -14.87
N ASN A 66 24.14 -9.61 -15.59
CA ASN A 66 23.86 -8.18 -15.41
C ASN A 66 22.41 -7.82 -15.73
N GLN A 67 21.81 -8.43 -16.76
CA GLN A 67 20.40 -8.21 -17.09
C GLN A 67 19.48 -8.74 -15.97
N THR A 68 19.72 -9.97 -15.50
CA THR A 68 18.95 -10.56 -14.40
C THR A 68 19.08 -9.73 -13.12
N MET A 69 20.29 -9.32 -12.75
CA MET A 69 20.51 -8.49 -11.56
C MET A 69 19.82 -7.14 -11.66
N ARG A 70 19.92 -6.44 -12.80
CA ARG A 70 19.19 -5.18 -13.02
C ARG A 70 17.68 -5.35 -12.90
N ALA A 71 17.13 -6.42 -13.47
CA ALA A 71 15.70 -6.70 -13.40
C ALA A 71 15.25 -7.01 -11.96
N ARG A 72 16.07 -7.73 -11.16
CA ARG A 72 15.80 -7.96 -9.73
C ARG A 72 15.84 -6.66 -8.93
N THR A 73 16.85 -5.80 -9.16
CA THR A 73 16.96 -4.50 -8.51
C THR A 73 15.77 -3.58 -8.85
N GLN A 74 15.33 -3.57 -10.11
CA GLN A 74 14.13 -2.84 -10.52
C GLN A 74 12.88 -3.39 -9.84
N GLY A 75 12.70 -4.71 -9.81
CA GLY A 75 11.59 -5.37 -9.12
C GLY A 75 11.54 -4.94 -7.66
N PHE A 76 12.68 -5.02 -6.97
CA PHE A 76 12.85 -4.57 -5.60
C PHE A 76 12.40 -3.10 -5.38
N TYR A 77 12.91 -2.15 -6.18
CA TYR A 77 12.51 -0.74 -6.04
C TYR A 77 11.01 -0.51 -6.30
N HIS A 78 10.46 -1.19 -7.30
CA HIS A 78 9.04 -1.09 -7.60
C HIS A 78 8.17 -1.72 -6.51
N SER A 79 8.60 -2.82 -5.88
CA SER A 79 7.91 -3.41 -4.73
C SER A 79 7.92 -2.50 -3.51
N THR A 80 9.03 -1.83 -3.20
CA THR A 80 9.06 -0.85 -2.10
C THR A 80 8.09 0.31 -2.39
N ALA A 81 8.13 0.87 -3.60
CA ALA A 81 7.21 1.94 -4.01
C ALA A 81 5.73 1.49 -4.01
N MET A 82 5.47 0.23 -4.37
CA MET A 82 4.14 -0.38 -4.31
C MET A 82 3.63 -0.47 -2.87
N VAL A 83 4.45 -0.92 -1.93
CA VAL A 83 4.08 -0.99 -0.50
C VAL A 83 3.75 0.40 0.03
N ASP A 84 4.57 1.40 -0.28
CA ASP A 84 4.31 2.79 0.12
C ASP A 84 3.01 3.35 -0.46
N ALA A 85 2.76 3.10 -1.75
CA ALA A 85 1.54 3.49 -2.42
C ALA A 85 0.31 2.80 -1.82
N TYR A 86 0.40 1.50 -1.51
CA TYR A 86 -0.68 0.76 -0.85
C TYR A 86 -1.02 1.36 0.52
N PHE A 87 -0.03 1.63 1.36
CA PHE A 87 -0.30 2.22 2.68
C PHE A 87 -0.81 3.66 2.59
N SER A 88 -0.46 4.41 1.55
CA SER A 88 -1.04 5.74 1.29
C SER A 88 -2.54 5.60 0.93
N ARG A 89 -2.88 4.65 0.05
CA ARG A 89 -4.27 4.33 -0.29
C ARG A 89 -5.06 3.85 0.92
N LEU A 90 -4.49 2.93 1.69
CA LEU A 90 -5.11 2.39 2.90
C LEU A 90 -5.43 3.51 3.88
N GLU A 91 -4.47 4.38 4.19
CA GLU A 91 -4.67 5.47 5.14
C GLU A 91 -5.74 6.46 4.65
N HIS A 92 -5.76 6.78 3.36
CA HIS A 92 -6.81 7.58 2.75
C HIS A 92 -8.18 6.92 2.88
N ASN A 93 -8.30 5.65 2.51
CA ASN A 93 -9.55 4.89 2.63
C ASN A 93 -10.05 4.84 4.08
N LEU A 94 -9.16 4.65 5.07
CA LEU A 94 -9.54 4.65 6.49
C LEU A 94 -10.11 6.00 6.95
N VAL A 95 -9.59 7.11 6.42
CA VAL A 95 -10.18 8.43 6.64
C VAL A 95 -11.60 8.48 6.08
N LEU A 96 -11.81 8.11 4.81
CA LEU A 96 -13.13 8.11 4.17
C LEU A 96 -14.14 7.21 4.92
N LEU A 97 -13.72 5.98 5.23
CA LEU A 97 -14.53 5.01 5.97
C LEU A 97 -14.94 5.51 7.35
N ARG A 98 -14.21 6.44 7.97
CA ARG A 98 -14.63 7.01 9.24
C ARG A 98 -15.97 7.73 9.13
N ALA A 99 -16.21 8.49 8.05
CA ALA A 99 -17.51 9.12 7.82
C ALA A 99 -18.56 8.07 7.44
N PHE A 100 -18.24 7.22 6.45
CA PHE A 100 -19.18 6.23 5.91
C PHE A 100 -19.56 5.11 6.89
N SER A 101 -18.77 4.90 7.94
CA SER A 101 -19.13 3.99 9.04
C SER A 101 -20.38 4.42 9.81
N GLY A 102 -20.82 5.67 9.64
CA GLY A 102 -22.05 6.17 10.27
C GLY A 102 -21.97 6.35 11.78
N LYS A 103 -20.81 6.07 12.39
CA LYS A 103 -20.57 6.29 13.82
C LYS A 103 -20.49 7.81 14.09
N PRO A 104 -21.31 8.38 15.00
CA PRO A 104 -21.25 9.80 15.33
C PRO A 104 -19.84 10.25 15.71
N LEU A 105 -19.55 11.53 15.49
CA LEU A 105 -18.32 12.19 15.92
C LEU A 105 -18.68 13.30 16.93
N LEU A 106 -17.96 13.33 18.05
CA LEU A 106 -17.98 14.47 18.96
C LEU A 106 -17.05 15.57 18.46
N GLU A 107 -17.22 16.79 19.00
CA GLU A 107 -16.37 17.92 18.66
C GLU A 107 -14.89 17.59 18.88
N GLY A 108 -14.07 17.87 17.86
CA GLY A 108 -12.62 17.60 17.89
C GLY A 108 -12.21 16.15 17.59
N GLU A 109 -13.12 15.17 17.63
CA GLU A 109 -12.77 13.76 17.38
C GLU A 109 -12.27 13.51 15.97
N LEU A 110 -12.77 14.25 14.97
CA LEU A 110 -12.25 14.16 13.61
C LEU A 110 -10.76 14.53 13.57
N THR A 111 -10.38 15.63 14.23
CA THR A 111 -8.98 16.09 14.25
C THR A 111 -8.09 15.09 14.99
N ALA A 112 -8.57 14.54 16.11
CA ALA A 112 -7.87 13.49 16.83
C ALA A 112 -7.71 12.22 15.97
N TYR A 113 -8.76 11.83 15.23
CA TYR A 113 -8.74 10.68 14.34
C TYR A 113 -7.76 10.84 13.18
N LEU A 114 -7.74 12.01 12.53
CA LEU A 114 -6.82 12.29 11.42
C LEU A 114 -5.34 12.20 11.85
N SER A 115 -5.05 12.53 13.11
CA SER A 115 -3.70 12.51 13.69
C SER A 115 -3.20 11.11 14.07
N LYS A 116 -4.08 10.10 14.08
CA LYS A 116 -3.74 8.71 14.40
C LYS A 116 -2.91 8.04 13.32
N LEU A 117 -2.14 7.04 13.72
CA LEU A 117 -1.51 6.12 12.78
C LEU A 117 -2.56 5.23 12.09
N TRP A 118 -2.21 4.69 10.92
CA TRP A 118 -3.10 3.83 10.13
C TRP A 118 -3.67 2.63 10.92
N ASP A 119 -2.90 2.02 11.82
CA ASP A 119 -3.32 0.85 12.60
C ASP A 119 -4.33 1.24 13.68
N GLU A 120 -4.14 2.39 14.31
CA GLU A 120 -5.11 2.96 15.25
C GLU A 120 -6.40 3.41 14.53
N LYS A 121 -6.28 3.92 13.29
CA LYS A 121 -7.42 4.26 12.43
C LYS A 121 -8.23 3.02 12.06
N LEU A 122 -7.55 1.91 11.72
CA LEU A 122 -8.17 0.63 11.38
C LEU A 122 -8.92 0.03 12.57
N LYS A 123 -8.27 -0.02 13.76
CA LYS A 123 -8.87 -0.51 15.00
C LYS A 123 -10.14 0.23 15.43
N ALA A 124 -10.27 1.50 15.05
CA ALA A 124 -11.49 2.25 15.34
C ALA A 124 -12.69 1.84 14.45
N LEU A 125 -12.41 1.20 13.32
CA LEU A 125 -13.41 0.84 12.31
C LEU A 125 -13.81 -0.64 12.40
N VAL A 126 -12.84 -1.53 12.62
CA VAL A 126 -13.06 -2.98 12.69
C VAL A 126 -12.48 -3.58 13.96
N ASP A 127 -13.05 -4.70 14.40
CA ASP A 127 -12.46 -5.53 15.44
C ASP A 127 -11.28 -6.31 14.86
N VAL A 128 -10.06 -5.96 15.29
CA VAL A 128 -8.83 -6.61 14.83
C VAL A 128 -8.48 -7.85 15.66
N ASP A 129 -9.23 -8.14 16.72
CA ASP A 129 -9.05 -9.34 17.53
C ASP A 129 -9.89 -10.52 17.00
N GLU A 130 -10.84 -10.28 16.09
CA GLU A 130 -11.49 -11.36 15.34
C GLU A 130 -10.46 -12.14 14.51
N PRO A 131 -10.47 -13.49 14.53
CA PRO A 131 -9.40 -14.31 13.94
C PRO A 131 -9.07 -13.99 12.48
N ALA A 132 -10.10 -13.74 11.66
CA ALA A 132 -9.94 -13.45 10.24
C ALA A 132 -9.23 -12.09 10.02
N MET A 133 -9.60 -11.06 10.78
CA MET A 133 -9.01 -9.74 10.69
C MET A 133 -7.65 -9.66 11.39
N GLN A 134 -7.46 -10.39 12.49
CA GLN A 134 -6.23 -10.40 13.27
C GLN A 134 -5.02 -10.86 12.46
N LYS A 135 -5.20 -11.91 11.64
CA LYS A 135 -4.16 -12.38 10.73
C LYS A 135 -3.77 -11.28 9.74
N LEU A 136 -4.75 -10.72 9.03
CA LEU A 136 -4.53 -9.68 8.02
C LEU A 136 -3.88 -8.42 8.62
N TYR A 137 -4.37 -7.98 9.78
CA TYR A 137 -3.80 -6.88 10.54
C TYR A 137 -2.32 -7.11 10.89
N SER A 138 -2.00 -8.32 11.37
CA SER A 138 -0.63 -8.70 11.74
C SER A 138 0.29 -8.77 10.51
N ASP A 139 -0.20 -9.32 9.41
CA ASP A 139 0.54 -9.44 8.15
C ASP A 139 0.82 -8.06 7.53
N LEU A 140 -0.16 -7.15 7.52
CA LEU A 140 0.03 -5.76 7.10
C LEU A 140 1.09 -5.05 7.93
N LYS A 141 1.01 -5.18 9.27
CA LYS A 141 2.00 -4.58 10.17
C LYS A 141 3.40 -5.10 9.87
N ARG A 142 3.55 -6.40 9.67
CA ARG A 142 4.82 -7.04 9.30
C ARG A 142 5.36 -6.53 7.97
N ILE A 143 4.52 -6.34 6.94
CA ILE A 143 4.94 -5.77 5.65
C ILE A 143 5.45 -4.34 5.84
N LYS A 144 4.72 -3.51 6.59
CA LYS A 144 5.15 -2.13 6.87
C LYS A 144 6.49 -2.06 7.59
N GLU A 145 6.67 -2.89 8.62
CA GLU A 145 7.90 -2.93 9.42
C GLU A 145 9.10 -3.46 8.65
N ARG A 146 8.90 -4.39 7.70
CA ARG A 146 10.00 -4.99 6.93
C ARG A 146 10.35 -4.24 5.65
N VAL A 147 9.38 -3.60 5.02
CA VAL A 147 9.56 -3.01 3.69
C VAL A 147 9.47 -1.48 3.71
N ARG A 148 8.57 -0.89 4.49
CA ARG A 148 8.38 0.57 4.47
C ARG A 148 9.32 1.27 5.44
N ASN A 149 9.29 0.89 6.71
CA ASN A 149 10.03 1.60 7.76
C ASN A 149 11.55 1.60 7.52
N PRO A 150 12.20 0.47 7.19
CA PRO A 150 13.65 0.45 7.05
C PRO A 150 14.15 1.34 5.91
N PHE A 151 13.44 1.40 4.79
CA PHE A 151 13.80 2.24 3.65
C PHE A 151 13.39 3.72 3.83
N ALA A 152 12.30 3.99 4.55
CA ALA A 152 11.90 5.36 4.92
C ALA A 152 12.84 6.00 5.96
N HIS A 153 13.48 5.20 6.82
CA HIS A 153 14.40 5.67 7.87
C HIS A 153 15.89 5.65 7.45
N GLY A 154 16.20 5.57 6.16
CA GLY A 154 17.57 5.68 5.64
C GLY A 154 18.38 4.39 5.67
N GLY A 155 17.74 3.25 5.89
CA GLY A 155 18.30 1.93 5.65
C GLY A 155 19.33 1.44 6.66
N VAL A 156 19.48 2.11 7.81
CA VAL A 156 20.35 1.64 8.93
C VAL A 156 19.95 0.24 9.41
N GLU A 157 18.66 -0.07 9.33
CA GLU A 157 18.06 -1.33 9.81
C GLU A 157 17.77 -2.35 8.68
N ASN A 158 18.21 -2.07 7.44
CA ASN A 158 17.90 -2.91 6.29
C ASN A 158 18.77 -4.16 6.18
N ASP A 159 18.18 -5.21 5.62
CA ASP A 159 18.84 -6.50 5.34
C ASP A 159 20.05 -6.41 4.38
N GLY A 160 20.25 -5.24 3.76
CA GLY A 160 21.37 -4.91 2.87
C GLY A 160 22.64 -4.41 3.57
N GLY A 161 22.69 -4.37 4.91
CA GLY A 161 23.93 -4.15 5.67
C GLY A 161 24.51 -2.75 5.54
N SER A 162 23.77 -1.73 5.97
CA SER A 162 24.32 -0.37 6.14
C SER A 162 25.19 -0.24 7.41
N LEU A 163 25.08 -1.21 8.32
CA LEU A 163 25.95 -1.35 9.47
C LEU A 163 26.92 -2.51 9.24
N PHE A 164 28.21 -2.25 9.45
CA PHE A 164 29.25 -3.27 9.43
C PHE A 164 29.89 -3.40 10.80
N VAL A 165 29.95 -4.61 11.32
CA VAL A 165 30.69 -4.95 12.54
C VAL A 165 32.09 -5.42 12.14
N HIS A 166 33.10 -4.82 12.75
CA HIS A 166 34.48 -5.22 12.53
C HIS A 166 34.88 -6.36 13.47
N ILE A 167 35.19 -7.52 12.90
CA ILE A 167 35.75 -8.64 13.65
C ILE A 167 37.27 -8.65 13.49
N PRO A 168 38.06 -8.58 14.59
CA PRO A 168 39.52 -8.59 14.54
C PRO A 168 39.99 -9.97 14.04
N THR A 169 40.18 -10.11 12.72
CA THR A 169 40.80 -11.22 11.92
C THR A 169 40.06 -11.46 10.60
N VAL A 170 38.76 -11.15 10.54
CA VAL A 170 37.90 -11.43 9.37
C VAL A 170 37.58 -10.17 8.57
N GLY A 171 37.63 -8.99 9.20
CA GLY A 171 37.30 -7.71 8.57
C GLY A 171 35.89 -7.23 8.90
N ALA A 172 35.35 -6.34 8.07
CA ALA A 172 34.02 -5.75 8.26
C ALA A 172 32.94 -6.71 7.74
N LEU A 173 32.04 -7.16 8.60
CA LEU A 173 30.91 -8.01 8.26
C LEU A 173 29.61 -7.21 8.37
N PRO A 174 28.70 -7.29 7.40
CA PRO A 174 27.40 -6.63 7.51
C PRO A 174 26.62 -7.20 8.70
N ALA A 175 26.01 -6.32 9.49
CA ALA A 175 25.23 -6.66 10.68
C ALA A 175 23.79 -6.17 10.53
N ASN A 176 22.84 -7.10 10.59
CA ASN A 176 21.40 -6.82 10.61
C ASN A 176 20.88 -7.04 12.04
N PHE A 177 20.28 -6.02 12.66
CA PHE A 177 19.74 -6.11 14.02
C PHE A 177 18.26 -6.55 14.09
N THR A 178 17.60 -6.72 12.94
CA THR A 178 16.22 -7.20 12.81
C THR A 178 16.13 -8.71 13.06
N GLN A 179 16.02 -9.09 14.34
CA GLN A 179 15.66 -10.42 14.86
C GLN A 179 16.41 -11.62 14.24
N ILE A 180 17.64 -11.85 14.72
CA ILE A 180 18.30 -13.16 14.69
C ILE A 180 17.48 -14.11 15.58
N ARG A 181 16.53 -14.85 15.01
CA ARG A 181 16.04 -16.05 15.69
C ARG A 181 16.05 -17.33 14.87
N ASN A 182 16.23 -17.33 13.54
CA ASN A 182 16.19 -18.61 12.78
C ASN A 182 16.93 -18.69 11.42
N SER A 183 17.80 -17.75 11.03
CA SER A 183 18.88 -17.98 10.03
C SER A 183 19.59 -16.68 9.69
N VAL A 184 20.91 -16.72 9.52
CA VAL A 184 21.68 -15.62 8.94
C VAL A 184 21.55 -15.72 7.42
N ARG A 185 20.69 -14.91 6.81
CA ARG A 185 20.59 -14.78 5.36
C ARG A 185 21.27 -13.48 4.94
N PHE A 186 22.43 -13.58 4.30
CA PHE A 186 23.06 -12.44 3.65
C PHE A 186 22.37 -12.22 2.30
N ASN A 187 21.43 -11.29 2.22
CA ASN A 187 20.73 -11.00 0.99
C ASN A 187 21.10 -9.61 0.45
N PHE A 188 21.71 -9.57 -0.73
CA PHE A 188 22.07 -8.32 -1.40
C PHE A 188 20.84 -7.58 -1.97
N ILE A 189 19.67 -8.23 -1.99
CA ILE A 189 18.38 -7.65 -2.38
C ILE A 189 17.37 -7.98 -1.26
N PRO A 190 16.93 -6.98 -0.47
CA PRO A 190 16.10 -7.21 0.72
C PRO A 190 14.67 -7.71 0.46
N VAL A 191 14.12 -7.47 -0.74
CA VAL A 191 12.80 -7.99 -1.14
C VAL A 191 12.96 -8.87 -2.38
N GLU A 192 12.76 -10.17 -2.20
CA GLU A 192 12.76 -11.12 -3.30
C GLU A 192 11.36 -11.21 -3.94
N LYS A 193 11.27 -11.91 -5.08
CA LYS A 193 10.00 -12.10 -5.79
C LYS A 193 8.94 -12.75 -4.88
N ASP A 194 9.34 -13.69 -4.05
CA ASP A 194 8.43 -14.40 -3.14
C ASP A 194 7.88 -13.46 -2.06
N ASP A 195 8.70 -12.53 -1.56
CA ASP A 195 8.26 -11.50 -0.62
C ASP A 195 7.28 -10.50 -1.29
N HIS A 196 7.56 -10.11 -2.55
CA HIS A 196 6.66 -9.27 -3.35
C HIS A 196 5.30 -9.96 -3.57
N GLY A 197 5.32 -11.23 -3.99
CA GLY A 197 4.10 -12.01 -4.22
C GLY A 197 3.27 -12.20 -2.95
N ALA A 198 3.93 -12.51 -1.82
CA ALA A 198 3.28 -12.63 -0.53
C ALA A 198 2.66 -11.30 -0.06
N ALA A 199 3.35 -10.18 -0.25
CA ALA A 199 2.80 -8.86 0.08
C ALA A 199 1.56 -8.54 -0.76
N CYS A 200 1.61 -8.80 -2.08
CA CYS A 200 0.46 -8.62 -2.97
C CYS A 200 -0.74 -9.48 -2.53
N ALA A 201 -0.52 -10.74 -2.14
CA ALA A 201 -1.59 -11.62 -1.68
C ALA A 201 -2.25 -11.08 -0.40
N VAL A 202 -1.48 -10.60 0.57
CA VAL A 202 -2.02 -9.98 1.80
C VAL A 202 -2.83 -8.74 1.47
N PHE A 203 -2.35 -7.90 0.54
CA PHE A 203 -3.07 -6.72 0.09
C PHE A 203 -4.40 -7.06 -0.61
N ASP A 204 -4.39 -8.08 -1.47
CA ASP A 204 -5.59 -8.55 -2.15
C ASP A 204 -6.61 -9.14 -1.17
N GLU A 205 -6.15 -9.98 -0.22
CA GLU A 205 -7.00 -10.55 0.83
C GLU A 205 -7.60 -9.47 1.75
N PHE A 206 -6.82 -8.44 2.10
CA PHE A 206 -7.31 -7.34 2.92
C PHE A 206 -8.34 -6.48 2.18
N ASP A 207 -8.06 -6.10 0.93
CA ASP A 207 -9.01 -5.36 0.09
C ASP A 207 -10.33 -6.13 -0.04
N GLU A 208 -10.26 -7.45 -0.20
CA GLU A 208 -11.45 -8.30 -0.29
C GLU A 208 -12.22 -8.36 1.03
N ALA A 209 -11.53 -8.45 2.17
CA ALA A 209 -12.14 -8.38 3.49
C ALA A 209 -12.84 -7.03 3.73
N MET A 210 -12.29 -5.93 3.20
CA MET A 210 -12.92 -4.61 3.30
C MET A 210 -14.14 -4.48 2.38
N ARG A 211 -14.08 -5.05 1.17
CA ARG A 211 -15.19 -5.03 0.19
C ARG A 211 -16.37 -5.91 0.60
N ASN A 212 -16.11 -7.07 1.19
CA ASN A 212 -17.17 -8.05 1.48
C ASN A 212 -17.47 -8.22 2.97
N GLY A 213 -16.68 -7.60 3.84
CA GLY A 213 -16.84 -7.72 5.29
C GLY A 213 -17.84 -6.71 5.89
N PRO A 214 -17.71 -6.43 7.20
CA PRO A 214 -18.60 -5.53 7.93
C PRO A 214 -18.68 -4.10 7.40
N LEU A 215 -17.70 -3.69 6.59
CA LEU A 215 -17.61 -2.34 6.01
C LEU A 215 -18.02 -2.29 4.53
N SER A 216 -18.53 -3.38 3.96
CA SER A 216 -18.92 -3.48 2.55
C SER A 216 -19.82 -2.32 2.08
N SER A 217 -20.93 -2.05 2.79
CA SER A 217 -21.82 -0.94 2.46
C SER A 217 -21.12 0.43 2.49
N ALA A 218 -20.19 0.64 3.42
CA ALA A 218 -19.42 1.88 3.51
C ALA A 218 -18.37 1.98 2.38
N HIS A 219 -17.86 0.83 1.93
CA HIS A 219 -16.90 0.73 0.85
C HIS A 219 -17.50 1.10 -0.52
N ASP A 220 -18.80 0.84 -0.72
CA ASP A 220 -19.50 1.20 -1.96
C ASP A 220 -19.39 2.71 -2.28
N PHE A 221 -19.45 3.58 -1.26
CA PHE A 221 -19.29 5.02 -1.44
C PHE A 221 -17.88 5.40 -1.89
N ILE A 222 -16.87 4.67 -1.42
CA ILE A 222 -15.47 4.91 -1.79
C ILE A 222 -15.26 4.59 -3.27
N GLU A 223 -15.73 3.43 -3.70
CA GLU A 223 -15.67 2.97 -5.10
C GLU A 223 -16.45 3.90 -6.03
N ALA A 224 -17.57 4.44 -5.56
CA ALA A 224 -18.37 5.42 -6.29
C ALA A 224 -17.78 6.84 -6.31
N SER A 225 -16.57 7.04 -5.77
CA SER A 225 -15.90 8.36 -5.71
C SER A 225 -16.70 9.43 -4.95
N VAL A 226 -17.54 9.01 -3.99
CA VAL A 226 -18.31 9.95 -3.15
C VAL A 226 -17.37 10.66 -2.20
N ASP A 227 -17.45 11.99 -2.14
CA ASP A 227 -16.74 12.83 -1.19
C ASP A 227 -17.48 12.87 0.16
N PRO A 228 -16.95 12.25 1.24
CA PRO A 228 -17.62 12.27 2.54
C PRO A 228 -17.65 13.66 3.16
N VAL A 229 -18.83 14.02 3.66
CA VAL A 229 -19.04 15.17 4.54
C VAL A 229 -19.14 14.69 5.99
N TYR A 230 -18.39 15.31 6.90
CA TYR A 230 -18.25 14.85 8.29
C TYR A 230 -19.24 15.49 9.28
N SER A 231 -20.24 16.23 8.78
CA SER A 231 -21.27 16.81 9.64
C SER A 231 -22.14 15.71 10.25
N ALA A 232 -22.71 15.97 11.43
CA ALA A 232 -23.52 14.99 12.15
C ALA A 232 -24.69 14.46 11.31
N ASP A 233 -25.36 15.34 10.55
CA ASP A 233 -26.49 14.99 9.69
C ASP A 233 -26.07 14.06 8.55
N GLN A 234 -24.91 14.31 7.93
CA GLN A 234 -24.40 13.51 6.83
C GLN A 234 -23.91 12.15 7.30
N ILE A 235 -23.23 12.09 8.46
CA ILE A 235 -22.85 10.82 9.09
C ILE A 235 -24.10 9.97 9.42
N ALA A 236 -25.16 10.60 9.93
CA ALA A 236 -26.42 9.91 10.20
C ALA A 236 -27.11 9.43 8.91
N LEU A 237 -26.99 10.18 7.81
CA LEU A 237 -27.45 9.74 6.48
C LEU A 237 -26.67 8.53 5.99
N TYR A 238 -25.33 8.56 6.03
CA TYR A 238 -24.50 7.41 5.64
C TYR A 238 -24.82 6.17 6.47
N LYS A 239 -25.02 6.33 7.78
CA LYS A 239 -25.46 5.22 8.66
C LYS A 239 -26.74 4.57 8.13
N ARG A 240 -27.76 5.38 7.85
CA ARG A 240 -29.06 4.90 7.33
C ARG A 240 -28.90 4.17 6.01
N LEU A 241 -28.11 4.72 5.08
CA LEU A 241 -27.85 4.11 3.77
C LEU A 241 -27.04 2.81 3.88
N CYS A 242 -26.16 2.70 4.87
CA CYS A 242 -25.40 1.47 5.17
C CYS A 242 -26.27 0.37 5.78
N GLU A 243 -27.23 0.74 6.64
CA GLU A 243 -28.20 -0.17 7.28
C GLU A 243 -29.40 -0.52 6.37
N GLY A 244 -29.64 0.31 5.35
CA GLY A 244 -30.70 0.16 4.37
C GLY A 244 -30.41 -0.87 3.27
N THR A 245 -31.21 -0.84 2.21
CA THR A 245 -31.05 -1.81 1.11
C THR A 245 -29.93 -1.40 0.16
N THR A 246 -29.30 -2.39 -0.49
CA THR A 246 -28.33 -2.12 -1.57
C THR A 246 -28.91 -1.27 -2.69
N GLN A 247 -30.20 -1.41 -3.00
CA GLN A 247 -30.87 -0.62 -4.03
C GLN A 247 -30.98 0.85 -3.64
N GLU A 248 -31.45 1.14 -2.41
CA GLU A 248 -31.54 2.51 -1.88
C GLU A 248 -30.18 3.22 -1.89
N ARG A 249 -29.12 2.51 -1.45
CA ARG A 249 -27.77 3.06 -1.47
C ARG A 249 -27.28 3.35 -2.89
N LYS A 250 -27.54 2.45 -3.85
CA LYS A 250 -27.18 2.66 -5.27
C LYS A 250 -27.93 3.84 -5.89
N GLU A 251 -29.22 3.97 -5.61
CA GLU A 251 -30.03 5.10 -6.08
C GLU A 251 -29.51 6.42 -5.53
N TRP A 252 -29.16 6.46 -4.24
CA TRP A 252 -28.55 7.63 -3.63
C TRP A 252 -27.19 7.96 -4.27
N ILE A 253 -26.32 6.97 -4.47
CA ILE A 253 -25.02 7.14 -5.13
C ILE A 253 -25.20 7.71 -6.55
N MET A 254 -26.11 7.14 -7.34
CA MET A 254 -26.36 7.63 -8.71
C MET A 254 -26.87 9.07 -8.71
N HIS A 255 -27.77 9.42 -7.79
CA HIS A 255 -28.25 10.79 -7.65
C HIS A 255 -27.12 11.74 -7.23
N TRP A 256 -26.28 11.35 -6.25
CA TRP A 256 -25.13 12.12 -5.82
C TRP A 256 -24.16 12.38 -6.98
N SER A 257 -23.81 11.34 -7.77
CA SER A 257 -22.92 11.49 -8.92
C SER A 257 -23.52 12.41 -9.98
N TYR A 258 -24.82 12.31 -10.24
CA TYR A 258 -25.50 13.20 -11.18
C TYR A 258 -25.45 14.67 -10.74
N GLU A 259 -25.72 14.96 -9.46
CA GLU A 259 -25.62 16.33 -8.94
C GLU A 259 -24.17 16.84 -8.97
N GLN A 260 -23.20 15.98 -8.69
CA GLN A 260 -21.78 16.33 -8.80
C GLN A 260 -21.39 16.66 -10.24
N ASP A 261 -21.79 15.83 -11.22
CA ASP A 261 -21.55 16.09 -12.64
C ASP A 261 -22.20 17.40 -13.11
N ARG A 262 -23.41 17.70 -12.64
CA ARG A 262 -24.06 18.99 -12.91
C ARG A 262 -23.26 20.15 -12.34
N HIS A 263 -22.77 20.04 -11.11
CA HIS A 263 -21.96 21.08 -10.50
C HIS A 263 -20.61 21.27 -11.21
N ASP A 264 -19.95 20.18 -11.60
CA ASP A 264 -18.67 20.24 -12.31
C ASP A 264 -18.81 20.81 -13.72
N ASN A 265 -19.96 20.60 -14.37
CA ASN A 265 -20.32 21.21 -15.65
C ASN A 265 -20.96 22.60 -15.52
N MET A 266 -21.18 23.10 -14.30
CA MET A 266 -21.85 24.37 -14.01
C MET A 266 -23.31 24.44 -14.52
N ASP A 267 -23.96 23.28 -14.63
CA ASP A 267 -25.36 23.10 -15.06
C ASP A 267 -26.31 23.25 -13.85
N TYR A 268 -26.66 24.49 -13.49
CA TYR A 268 -27.55 24.80 -12.35
C TYR A 268 -29.05 24.67 -12.65
#